data_AF-A0A2D9TD07-F1
#
_entry.id   AF-A0A2D9TD07-F1
#
_cell.length_a   1.000
_cell.length_b   1.000
_cell.length_c   1.000
_cell.angle_alpha   90.00
_cell.angle_beta   90.00
_cell.angle_gamma   90.00
#
_symmetry.space_group_name_H-M   'P 1'
#
loop_
_entity.id
_entity.type
_entity.pdbx_description
1 polymer ?
#
loop_
_entity_poly.entity_id
_entity_poly.type
_entity_poly.pdbx_seq_one_letter_code
_entity_poly.pdbx_strand_id
1 'polypeptide(L)'
;MYAATFPPSGWENEVVEYVGPRAPHRPAVRASDDGSRGLLALAVEANGGGAALARTMGVDRSAPRKWAERGVPADRHPDLVLAFLGALPVAYEAA
;
A
#
# COMPACT_ATOMS: atom_id res chain seq x y z
N MET A 1 41.85 -3.56 7.40
CA MET A 1 41.41 -3.72 8.80
C MET A 1 41.69 -2.38 9.48
N TYR A 2 40.67 -1.55 9.72
CA TYR A 2 40.85 -0.27 10.40
C TYR A 2 39.99 -0.26 11.65
N ALA A 3 40.65 -0.15 12.80
CA ALA A 3 40.04 -0.08 14.12
C ALA A 3 39.56 1.35 14.38
N ALA A 4 38.25 1.50 14.65
CA ALA A 4 37.69 2.77 15.10
C ALA A 4 37.99 2.95 16.60
N THR A 5 38.78 3.97 16.92
CA THR A 5 38.93 4.47 18.29
C THR A 5 37.84 5.50 18.54
N PHE A 6 36.88 5.19 19.42
CA PHE A 6 35.88 6.14 19.89
C PHE A 6 36.47 7.02 21.00
N PRO A 7 36.40 8.36 20.93
CA PRO A 7 36.69 9.20 22.08
C PRO A 7 35.49 9.23 23.07
N PRO A 8 35.75 9.50 24.36
CA PRO A 8 34.81 9.28 25.45
C PRO A 8 33.86 10.47 25.66
N SER A 9 32.60 10.15 25.94
CA SER A 9 31.63 10.90 26.75
C SER A 9 31.72 12.44 26.75
N GLY A 10 30.87 13.07 25.94
CA GLY A 10 30.57 14.50 26.00
C GLY A 10 29.48 14.89 25.02
N TRP A 11 28.31 14.25 25.08
CA TRP A 11 27.17 14.57 24.23
C TRP A 11 26.37 15.72 24.86
N GLU A 12 26.92 16.92 24.83
CA GLU A 12 26.10 18.13 24.90
C GLU A 12 25.71 18.50 23.47
N ASN A 13 24.39 18.39 23.23
CA ASN A 13 23.62 18.93 22.11
C ASN A 13 24.39 19.65 21.00
N GLU A 14 24.65 18.94 19.90
CA GLU A 14 24.61 19.56 18.58
C GLU A 14 23.70 18.72 17.70
N VAL A 15 22.44 19.15 17.61
CA VAL A 15 21.52 18.70 16.58
C VAL A 15 22.12 19.19 15.27
N VAL A 16 22.92 18.34 14.62
CA VAL A 16 23.34 18.59 13.23
C VAL A 16 22.09 18.40 12.38
N GLU A 17 21.35 19.50 12.21
CA GLU A 17 20.27 19.59 11.23
C GLU A 17 20.92 19.41 9.85
N TYR A 18 20.84 18.20 9.32
CA TYR A 18 21.25 17.92 7.96
C TYR A 18 20.28 18.66 7.02
N VAL A 19 20.60 19.91 6.70
CA VAL A 19 19.97 20.68 5.62
C VAL A 19 20.56 20.17 4.31
N GLY A 20 20.11 18.97 3.89
CA GLY A 20 20.28 18.51 2.52
C GLY A 20 19.65 19.52 1.55
N PRO A 21 20.05 19.52 0.26
CA PRO A 21 19.48 20.42 -0.72
C PRO A 21 17.96 20.28 -0.69
N ARG A 22 17.29 21.41 -0.41
CA ARG A 22 15.85 21.56 -0.28
C ARG A 22 15.19 20.89 -1.49
N ALA A 23 14.76 19.65 -1.32
CA ALA A 23 14.05 18.93 -2.36
C ALA A 23 12.85 19.80 -2.74
N PRO A 24 12.71 20.24 -4.00
CA PRO A 24 11.58 21.03 -4.40
C PRO A 24 10.37 20.13 -4.24
N HIS A 25 9.55 20.40 -3.22
CA HIS A 25 8.30 19.73 -2.95
C HIS A 25 8.40 18.22 -3.22
N ARG A 26 8.91 17.43 -2.27
CA ARG A 26 8.46 16.03 -2.22
C ARG A 26 6.94 16.15 -2.21
N PRO A 27 6.19 15.75 -3.26
CA PRO A 27 4.77 15.67 -3.08
C PRO A 27 4.66 14.73 -1.88
N ALA A 28 3.98 15.18 -0.83
CA ALA A 28 3.25 14.23 -0.05
C ALA A 28 2.43 13.51 -1.12
N VAL A 29 2.93 12.34 -1.56
CA VAL A 29 2.13 11.40 -2.30
C VAL A 29 1.06 11.10 -1.27
N ARG A 30 0.00 11.91 -1.25
CA ARG A 30 -1.31 11.45 -0.85
C ARG A 30 -1.43 10.20 -1.70
N ALA A 31 -1.26 9.04 -1.08
CA ALA A 31 -1.54 7.76 -1.72
C ALA A 31 -2.86 8.00 -2.44
N SER A 32 -2.76 8.10 -3.77
CA SER A 32 -3.80 8.71 -4.58
C SER A 32 -5.08 7.97 -4.22
N ASP A 33 -6.13 8.70 -3.81
CA ASP A 33 -7.47 8.12 -3.70
C ASP A 33 -7.90 7.43 -5.02
N ASP A 34 -7.17 7.66 -6.12
CA ASP A 34 -7.25 6.94 -7.40
C ASP A 34 -6.67 5.51 -7.41
N GLY A 35 -5.56 5.26 -6.72
CA GLY A 35 -4.85 3.97 -6.82
C GLY A 35 -5.67 2.81 -6.22
N SER A 36 -6.22 3.05 -5.04
CA SER A 36 -7.08 2.09 -4.33
C SER A 36 -8.39 1.82 -5.07
N ARG A 37 -8.93 2.84 -5.76
CA ARG A 37 -10.14 2.71 -6.58
C ARG A 37 -9.89 1.89 -7.84
N GLY A 38 -8.77 2.14 -8.52
CA GLY A 38 -8.33 1.32 -9.66
C GLY A 38 -8.12 -0.14 -9.25
N LEU A 39 -7.44 -0.38 -8.13
CA LEU A 39 -7.26 -1.72 -7.59
C LEU A 39 -8.59 -2.39 -7.23
N LEU A 40 -9.51 -1.66 -6.60
CA LEU A 40 -10.84 -2.19 -6.27
C LEU A 40 -11.62 -2.61 -7.52
N ALA A 41 -11.59 -1.79 -8.58
CA ALA A 41 -12.25 -2.13 -9.83
C ALA A 41 -11.67 -3.41 -10.44
N LEU A 42 -10.34 -3.54 -10.51
CA LEU A 42 -9.67 -4.75 -10.98
C LEU A 42 -9.97 -5.98 -10.12
N ALA A 43 -10.00 -5.82 -8.80
CA ALA A 43 -10.36 -6.90 -7.87
C ALA A 43 -11.80 -7.36 -8.06
N VAL A 44 -12.73 -6.41 -8.29
CA VAL A 44 -14.14 -6.70 -8.59
C VAL A 44 -14.26 -7.47 -9.90
N GLU A 45 -13.57 -7.06 -10.95
CA GLU A 45 -13.60 -7.74 -12.24
C GLU A 45 -12.99 -9.14 -12.17
N ALA A 46 -11.80 -9.28 -11.57
CA ALA A 46 -11.10 -10.57 -11.44
C ALA A 46 -11.93 -11.60 -10.64
N ASN A 47 -12.67 -11.15 -9.62
CA ASN A 47 -13.54 -12.01 -8.82
C ASN A 47 -14.91 -12.28 -9.47
N GLY A 48 -15.25 -11.68 -10.62
CA GLY A 48 -16.55 -11.84 -11.26
C GLY A 48 -17.69 -11.01 -10.64
N GLY A 49 -17.36 -9.92 -9.96
CA GLY A 49 -18.30 -8.93 -9.45
C GLY A 49 -18.15 -8.62 -7.96
N GLY A 50 -18.74 -7.49 -7.53
CA GLY A 50 -18.58 -7.01 -6.15
C GLY A 50 -19.13 -7.97 -5.09
N ALA A 51 -20.21 -8.69 -5.40
CA ALA A 51 -20.74 -9.70 -4.48
C ALA A 51 -19.80 -10.90 -4.29
N ALA A 52 -19.05 -11.28 -5.32
CA ALA A 52 -18.08 -12.36 -5.23
C ALA A 52 -16.85 -11.90 -4.43
N LEU A 53 -16.32 -10.71 -4.75
CA LEU A 53 -15.22 -10.09 -3.99
C LEU A 53 -15.56 -9.96 -2.50
N ALA A 54 -16.77 -9.53 -2.15
CA ALA A 54 -17.20 -9.40 -0.76
C ALA A 54 -17.16 -10.75 -0.01
N ARG A 55 -17.53 -11.85 -0.69
CA ARG A 55 -17.41 -13.20 -0.11
C ARG A 55 -15.95 -13.61 0.06
N THR A 56 -15.12 -13.37 -0.96
CA THR A 56 -13.67 -13.65 -0.90
C THR A 56 -13.00 -12.94 0.28
N MET A 57 -13.37 -11.68 0.52
CA MET A 57 -12.81 -10.86 1.59
C MET A 57 -13.52 -11.03 2.95
N GLY A 58 -14.60 -11.82 3.03
CA GLY A 58 -15.37 -11.99 4.26
C GLY A 58 -16.02 -10.70 4.79
N VAL A 59 -16.40 -9.79 3.89
CA VAL A 59 -17.01 -8.49 4.24
C VAL A 59 -18.47 -8.41 3.80
N ASP A 60 -19.17 -7.37 4.26
CA ASP A 60 -20.54 -7.11 3.85
C ASP A 60 -20.69 -6.95 2.33
N ARG A 61 -21.79 -7.45 1.77
CA ARG A 61 -22.03 -7.45 0.32
C ARG A 61 -22.12 -6.05 -0.29
N SER A 62 -22.43 -5.03 0.51
CA SER A 62 -22.45 -3.62 0.09
C SER A 62 -21.08 -2.93 0.19
N ALA A 63 -20.09 -3.55 0.84
CA ALA A 63 -18.81 -2.93 1.10
C ALA A 63 -18.06 -2.50 -0.17
N PRO A 64 -17.96 -3.32 -1.25
CA PRO A 64 -17.27 -2.90 -2.47
C PRO A 64 -17.93 -1.66 -3.12
N ARG A 65 -19.26 -1.57 -3.09
CA ARG A 65 -19.97 -0.38 -3.58
C ARG A 65 -19.67 0.84 -2.73
N LYS A 66 -19.73 0.70 -1.41
CA LYS A 66 -19.41 1.80 -0.47
C LYS A 66 -17.97 2.26 -0.63
N TRP A 67 -17.02 1.36 -0.87
CA TRP A 67 -15.62 1.69 -1.09
C TRP A 67 -15.38 2.36 -2.45
N ALA A 68 -16.12 1.99 -3.49
CA ALA A 68 -16.08 2.70 -4.77
C ALA A 68 -16.53 4.16 -4.61
N GLU A 69 -17.59 4.39 -3.83
CA GLU A 69 -18.14 5.74 -3.58
C GLU A 69 -17.26 6.56 -2.61
N ARG A 70 -16.75 5.94 -1.54
CA ARG A 70 -16.14 6.62 -0.38
C ARG A 70 -14.64 6.41 -0.21
N GLY A 71 -14.04 5.50 -0.97
CA GLY A 71 -12.66 5.05 -0.80
C GLY A 71 -12.55 3.73 -0.02
N VAL A 72 -11.49 2.96 -0.33
CA VAL A 72 -11.16 1.71 0.36
C VAL A 72 -10.44 2.04 1.68
N PRO A 73 -10.90 1.53 2.83
CA PRO A 73 -10.21 1.67 4.11
C PRO A 73 -8.76 1.18 4.03
N ALA A 74 -7.81 1.93 4.58
CA ALA A 74 -6.39 1.62 4.47
C ALA A 74 -6.00 0.26 5.07
N ASP A 75 -6.68 -0.16 6.14
CA ASP A 75 -6.53 -1.47 6.77
C ASP A 75 -6.94 -2.63 5.86
N ARG A 76 -7.75 -2.37 4.82
CA ARG A 76 -8.24 -3.36 3.86
C ARG A 76 -7.43 -3.43 2.57
N HIS A 77 -6.44 -2.56 2.39
CA HIS A 77 -5.60 -2.58 1.19
C HIS A 77 -4.83 -3.90 1.03
N PRO A 78 -4.20 -4.47 2.07
CA PRO A 78 -3.52 -5.76 1.95
C PRO A 78 -4.46 -6.90 1.56
N ASP A 79 -5.63 -6.98 2.20
CA ASP A 79 -6.66 -7.99 1.90
C ASP A 79 -7.16 -7.86 0.45
N LEU A 80 -7.32 -6.62 -0.03
CA LEU A 80 -7.77 -6.34 -1.40
C LEU A 80 -6.73 -6.79 -2.44
N VAL A 81 -5.43 -6.55 -2.18
CA VAL A 81 -4.35 -7.03 -3.04
C VAL A 81 -4.33 -8.56 -3.09
N LEU A 82 -4.46 -9.23 -1.94
CA LEU A 82 -4.51 -10.69 -1.87
C LEU A 82 -5.73 -11.27 -2.61
N ALA A 83 -6.90 -10.66 -2.43
CA ALA A 83 -8.11 -11.09 -3.12
C ALA A 83 -8.04 -10.88 -4.64
N PHE A 84 -7.34 -9.83 -5.10
CA PHE A 84 -7.08 -9.63 -6.52
C PHE A 84 -6.12 -10.69 -7.07
N LEU A 85 -4.94 -10.85 -6.45
CA LEU A 85 -3.94 -11.81 -6.90
C LEU A 85 -4.44 -13.25 -6.88
N GLY A 86 -5.22 -13.63 -5.86
CA GLY A 86 -5.81 -14.97 -5.75
C GLY A 86 -6.92 -15.25 -6.78
N ALA A 87 -7.48 -14.22 -7.40
CA ALA A 87 -8.49 -14.35 -8.45
C ALA A 87 -7.87 -14.40 -9.87
N LEU A 88 -6.59 -14.06 -10.01
CA LEU A 88 -5.91 -14.18 -11.29
C LEU A 88 -5.68 -15.66 -11.63
N PRO A 89 -5.95 -16.10 -12.87
CA PRO A 89 -5.57 -17.43 -13.29
C PRO A 89 -4.05 -17.54 -13.19
N VAL A 90 -3.56 -18.55 -12.48
CA VAL A 90 -2.14 -18.91 -12.53
C VAL A 90 -1.91 -19.42 -13.95
N ALA A 91 -1.36 -18.57 -14.82
CA ALA A 91 -0.91 -18.98 -16.13
C ALA A 91 0.31 -19.89 -15.95
N TYR A 92 0.05 -21.16 -15.63
CA TYR A 92 1.05 -22.21 -15.76
C TYR A 92 1.10 -22.56 -17.25
N GLU A 93 1.91 -21.82 -18.01
CA GLU A 93 2.35 -22.33 -19.31
C GLU A 93 3.27 -23.53 -19.05
N ALA A 94 2.69 -24.72 -19.16
CA ALA A 94 3.46 -25.94 -19.36
C ALA A 94 4.06 -25.85 -20.78
N ALA A 95 5.25 -25.27 -20.89
CA ALA A 95 6.13 -25.39 -22.06
C ALA A 95 6.83 -26.75 -22.05
#